data_AF-A0A3N5Z5D0-F1
#
_entry.id   AF-A0A3N5Z5D0-F1
#
_cell.length_a   1.000
_cell.length_b   1.000
_cell.length_c   1.000
_cell.angle_alpha   90.00
_cell.angle_beta   90.00
_cell.angle_gamma   90.00
#
_symmetry.space_group_name_H-M   'P 1'
#
loop_
_entity.id
_entity.type
_entity.pdbx_description
1 polymer ?
#
loop_
_entity_poly.entity_id
_entity_poly.type
_entity_poly.pdbx_seq_one_letter_code
_entity_poly.pdbx_strand_id
1 'polypeptide(L)'
;MAHLTARSGYHELVDRLNRFPQGAPPSDVLYEILRLLFSEREAALVALLPIRPFTAATAAARWGVPEAEARRTLDTLAGRAILLDIEHDGVQEYTLPPPMAGFFEFSMMRVREDVDQERLSKLFYQYLNVEEDFIKALFTRGETQLGRVLVDESVIPPELMLQVMDYERASKVVEEATCRAVGVCYCRHKMQHVGRACDHPLDICMTFNNVAASLTRHGYAREVDAAECLDL
;
A
#
# COMPACT_ATOMS: atom_id res chain seq x y z
N MET A 1 20.06 14.28 -32.99
CA MET A 1 18.64 14.38 -32.60
C MET A 1 17.96 13.01 -32.76
N ALA A 2 18.28 12.05 -31.88
CA ALA A 2 17.70 10.70 -31.89
C ALA A 2 17.57 10.11 -30.47
N HIS A 3 17.58 10.97 -29.43
CA HIS A 3 17.59 10.58 -28.01
C HIS A 3 16.23 10.75 -27.30
N LEU A 4 15.15 10.89 -28.07
CA LEU A 4 13.77 10.86 -27.54
C LEU A 4 13.15 9.46 -27.75
N THR A 5 13.95 8.42 -27.55
CA THR A 5 13.45 7.04 -27.49
C THR A 5 12.49 6.97 -26.31
N ALA A 6 11.24 6.61 -26.60
CA ALA A 6 10.12 6.53 -25.66
C ALA A 6 10.59 6.01 -24.28
N ARG A 7 10.46 6.84 -23.24
CA ARG A 7 10.59 6.34 -21.87
C ARG A 7 9.54 5.25 -21.70
N SER A 8 9.95 4.05 -21.29
CA SER A 8 9.01 2.95 -21.08
C SER A 8 7.97 3.34 -20.02
N GLY A 9 6.77 2.76 -20.07
CA GLY A 9 5.69 3.07 -19.12
C GLY A 9 6.13 2.91 -17.65
N TYR A 10 7.12 2.05 -17.38
CA TYR A 10 7.72 1.89 -16.07
C TYR A 10 8.55 3.10 -15.60
N HIS A 11 9.31 3.75 -16.49
CA HIS A 11 10.04 4.97 -16.14
C HIS A 11 9.08 6.10 -15.75
N GLU A 12 7.99 6.26 -16.51
CA GLU A 12 6.97 7.26 -16.20
C GLU A 12 6.24 6.95 -14.89
N LEU A 13 6.01 5.66 -14.61
CA LEU A 13 5.43 5.23 -13.33
C LEU A 13 6.38 5.55 -12.16
N VAL A 14 7.68 5.31 -12.29
CA VAL A 14 8.66 5.68 -11.26
C VAL A 14 8.70 7.20 -11.07
N ASP A 15 8.66 7.99 -12.14
CA ASP A 15 8.57 9.46 -12.05
C ASP A 15 7.29 9.90 -11.30
N ARG A 16 6.16 9.21 -11.52
CA ARG A 16 4.89 9.43 -10.81
C ARG A 16 4.98 9.06 -9.33
N LEU A 17 5.54 7.89 -9.00
CA LEU A 17 5.70 7.42 -7.62
C LEU A 17 6.60 8.36 -6.81
N ASN A 18 7.61 8.95 -7.44
CA ASN A 18 8.48 9.96 -6.83
C ASN A 18 7.83 11.34 -6.63
N ARG A 19 6.52 11.47 -6.90
CA ARG A 19 5.72 12.62 -6.43
C ARG A 19 5.22 12.42 -4.99
N PHE A 20 5.21 11.19 -4.46
CA PHE A 20 4.90 10.94 -3.05
C PHE A 20 6.09 11.35 -2.17
N PRO A 21 5.85 11.85 -0.94
CA PRO A 21 6.92 12.13 0.02
C PRO A 21 7.83 10.92 0.29
N GLN A 22 7.28 9.70 0.27
CA GLN A 22 8.04 8.45 0.45
C GLN A 22 9.02 8.20 -0.69
N GLY A 23 8.67 8.61 -1.91
CA GLY A 23 9.40 8.30 -3.13
C GLY A 23 9.55 6.79 -3.40
N ALA A 24 10.26 6.48 -4.48
CA ALA A 24 10.74 5.15 -4.81
C ALA A 24 12.01 5.32 -5.66
N PRO A 25 13.21 5.41 -5.05
CA PRO A 25 14.45 5.62 -5.78
C PRO A 25 14.60 4.63 -6.94
N PRO A 26 14.91 5.08 -8.16
CA PRO A 26 15.02 4.22 -9.32
C PRO A 26 16.18 3.24 -9.16
N SER A 27 15.91 1.95 -9.36
CA SER A 27 16.92 0.90 -9.48
C SER A 27 16.43 -0.19 -10.43
N ASP A 28 17.35 -1.00 -10.99
CA ASP A 28 16.97 -2.13 -11.85
C ASP A 28 16.01 -3.10 -11.13
N VAL A 29 16.20 -3.27 -9.82
CA VAL A 29 15.34 -4.09 -8.95
C VAL A 29 13.94 -3.50 -8.84
N LEU A 30 13.80 -2.18 -8.69
CA LEU A 30 12.48 -1.53 -8.72
C LEU A 30 11.76 -1.77 -10.06
N TYR A 31 12.47 -1.65 -11.18
CA TYR A 31 11.86 -1.89 -12.50
C TYR A 31 11.43 -3.36 -12.67
N GLU A 32 12.18 -4.33 -12.13
CA GLU A 32 11.76 -5.73 -12.11
C GLU A 32 10.52 -5.96 -11.25
N ILE A 33 10.45 -5.35 -10.07
CA ILE A 33 9.26 -5.37 -9.21
C ILE A 33 8.04 -4.88 -9.98
N LEU A 34 8.16 -3.72 -10.62
CA LEU A 34 7.04 -3.13 -11.37
C LEU A 34 6.61 -4.02 -12.54
N ARG A 35 7.53 -4.70 -13.22
CA ARG A 35 7.20 -5.66 -14.30
C ARG A 35 6.44 -6.90 -13.81
N LEU A 36 6.61 -7.31 -12.55
CA LEU A 36 5.85 -8.42 -11.97
C LEU A 36 4.42 -8.00 -11.61
N LEU A 37 4.20 -6.72 -11.28
CA LEU A 37 2.91 -6.22 -10.78
C LEU A 37 2.07 -5.55 -11.87
N PHE A 38 2.73 -4.96 -12.87
CA PHE A 38 2.10 -4.19 -13.94
C PHE A 38 2.51 -4.74 -15.30
N SER A 39 1.55 -4.78 -16.22
CA SER A 39 1.91 -4.73 -17.64
C SER A 39 2.45 -3.33 -17.99
N GLU A 40 3.22 -3.23 -19.07
CA GLU A 40 3.78 -1.94 -19.51
C GLU A 40 2.67 -0.91 -19.81
N ARG A 41 1.55 -1.37 -20.38
CA ARG A 41 0.36 -0.54 -20.63
C ARG A 41 -0.23 -0.01 -19.33
N GLU A 42 -0.37 -0.86 -18.32
CA GLU A 42 -0.91 -0.45 -17.01
C GLU A 42 0.02 0.54 -16.32
N ALA A 43 1.34 0.32 -16.39
CA ALA A 43 2.32 1.25 -15.84
C ALA A 43 2.19 2.65 -16.48
N ALA A 44 2.06 2.72 -17.82
CA ALA A 44 1.84 3.98 -18.53
C ALA A 44 0.51 4.66 -18.14
N LEU A 45 -0.58 3.89 -17.98
CA LEU A 45 -1.87 4.44 -17.56
C LEU A 45 -1.82 5.00 -16.14
N VAL A 46 -1.23 4.25 -15.19
CA VAL A 46 -1.10 4.65 -13.79
C VAL A 46 -0.15 5.85 -13.65
N ALA A 47 0.90 5.92 -14.47
CA ALA A 47 1.81 7.07 -14.52
C ALA A 47 1.13 8.40 -14.85
N LEU A 48 -0.05 8.38 -15.48
CA LEU A 48 -0.83 9.58 -15.80
C LEU A 48 -1.76 10.00 -14.65
N LEU A 49 -2.12 9.10 -13.74
CA LEU A 49 -3.13 9.32 -12.68
C LEU A 49 -2.63 10.23 -11.56
N PRO A 50 -3.49 11.07 -10.95
CA PRO A 50 -3.14 11.87 -9.78
C PRO A 50 -2.64 11.01 -8.60
N ILE A 51 -1.73 11.58 -7.78
CA ILE A 51 -1.28 10.98 -6.51
C ILE A 51 -2.19 11.34 -5.31
N ARG A 52 -3.26 12.08 -5.56
CA ARG A 52 -4.33 12.41 -4.61
C ARG A 52 -5.60 11.69 -5.07
N PRO A 53 -6.60 11.48 -4.20
CA PRO A 53 -7.87 10.90 -4.60
C PRO A 53 -8.46 11.57 -5.87
N PHE A 54 -9.00 10.76 -6.76
CA PHE A 54 -9.54 11.21 -8.05
C PHE A 54 -10.73 10.34 -8.50
N THR A 55 -11.57 10.89 -9.36
CA THR A 55 -12.75 10.18 -9.90
C THR A 55 -12.45 9.45 -11.21
N ALA A 56 -13.31 8.50 -11.59
CA ALA A 56 -13.24 7.85 -12.91
C ALA A 56 -13.28 8.85 -14.06
N ALA A 57 -14.05 9.94 -13.94
CA ALA A 57 -14.08 11.04 -14.92
C ALA A 57 -12.70 11.72 -15.09
N THR A 58 -11.95 11.88 -14.00
CA THR A 58 -10.60 12.45 -14.05
C THR A 58 -9.62 11.53 -14.79
N ALA A 59 -9.70 10.22 -14.54
CA ALA A 59 -8.90 9.24 -15.26
C ALA A 59 -9.28 9.19 -16.75
N ALA A 60 -10.58 9.20 -17.05
CA ALA A 60 -11.12 9.21 -18.41
C ALA A 60 -10.59 10.39 -19.24
N ALA A 61 -10.59 11.60 -18.67
CA ALA A 61 -10.04 12.78 -19.30
C ALA A 61 -8.53 12.68 -19.56
N ARG A 62 -7.77 12.06 -18.66
CA ARG A 62 -6.32 11.87 -18.80
C ARG A 62 -5.95 10.80 -19.81
N TRP A 63 -6.77 9.76 -19.92
CA TRP A 63 -6.56 8.64 -20.83
C TRP A 63 -7.19 8.85 -22.20
N GLY A 64 -8.08 9.84 -22.35
CA GLY A 64 -8.79 10.10 -23.61
C GLY A 64 -9.82 9.02 -23.95
N VAL A 65 -10.45 8.41 -22.94
CA VAL A 65 -11.41 7.31 -23.10
C VAL A 65 -12.76 7.64 -22.44
N PRO A 66 -13.85 6.92 -22.75
CA PRO A 66 -15.12 7.08 -22.05
C PRO A 66 -15.02 6.74 -20.55
N GLU A 67 -15.79 7.43 -19.70
CA GLU A 67 -15.75 7.22 -18.24
C GLU A 67 -16.03 5.77 -17.83
N ALA A 68 -16.97 5.10 -18.49
CA ALA A 68 -17.26 3.70 -18.23
C ALA A 68 -16.07 2.77 -18.51
N GLU A 69 -15.24 3.10 -19.50
CA GLU A 69 -14.02 2.35 -19.81
C GLU A 69 -12.91 2.63 -18.79
N ALA A 70 -12.75 3.90 -18.41
CA ALA A 70 -11.82 4.27 -17.35
C ALA A 70 -12.17 3.56 -16.05
N ARG A 71 -13.45 3.57 -15.67
CA ARG A 71 -13.96 2.88 -14.46
C ARG A 71 -13.62 1.40 -14.46
N ARG A 72 -13.92 0.65 -15.54
CA ARG A 72 -13.56 -0.78 -15.62
C ARG A 72 -12.05 -1.01 -15.44
N THR A 73 -11.22 -0.15 -16.01
CA THR A 73 -9.76 -0.23 -15.86
C THR A 73 -9.33 0.03 -14.43
N LEU A 74 -9.89 1.07 -13.79
CA LEU A 74 -9.61 1.41 -12.39
C LEU A 74 -10.08 0.31 -11.44
N ASP A 75 -11.28 -0.24 -11.64
CA ASP A 75 -11.82 -1.36 -10.87
C ASP A 75 -10.93 -2.61 -10.99
N THR A 76 -10.37 -2.87 -12.18
CA THR A 76 -9.43 -3.97 -12.40
C THR A 76 -8.12 -3.76 -11.64
N LEU A 77 -7.61 -2.53 -11.59
CA LEU A 77 -6.42 -2.18 -10.82
C LEU A 77 -6.69 -2.24 -9.30
N ALA A 78 -7.87 -1.79 -8.86
CA ALA A 78 -8.32 -1.87 -7.47
C ALA A 78 -8.51 -3.33 -7.01
N GLY A 79 -9.08 -4.18 -7.87
CA GLY A 79 -9.21 -5.62 -7.65
C GLY A 79 -7.87 -6.36 -7.45
N ARG A 80 -6.75 -5.74 -7.82
CA ARG A 80 -5.39 -6.22 -7.58
C ARG A 80 -4.64 -5.44 -6.48
N ALA A 81 -5.35 -4.58 -5.75
CA ALA A 81 -4.83 -3.65 -4.75
C ALA A 81 -3.67 -2.76 -5.25
N ILE A 82 -3.64 -2.49 -6.56
CA ILE A 82 -2.72 -1.49 -7.15
C ILE A 82 -3.23 -0.08 -6.86
N LEU A 83 -4.55 0.09 -6.94
CA LEU A 83 -5.27 1.29 -6.51
C LEU A 83 -6.16 0.91 -5.32
N LEU A 84 -6.58 1.91 -4.57
CA LEU A 84 -7.65 1.76 -3.58
C LEU A 84 -8.89 2.48 -4.10
N ASP A 85 -10.03 1.81 -4.10
CA ASP A 85 -11.35 2.41 -4.32
C ASP A 85 -11.94 2.82 -2.97
N ILE A 86 -12.06 4.13 -2.76
CA ILE A 86 -12.54 4.70 -1.50
C ILE A 86 -13.84 5.46 -1.74
N GLU A 87 -14.70 5.47 -0.73
CA GLU A 87 -15.88 6.32 -0.72
C GLU A 87 -15.59 7.57 0.12
N HIS A 88 -15.88 8.73 -0.44
CA HIS A 88 -15.74 10.02 0.23
C HIS A 88 -16.98 10.86 -0.10
N ASP A 89 -17.75 11.23 0.94
CA ASP A 89 -19.02 11.97 0.81
C ASP A 89 -20.00 11.35 -0.21
N GLY A 90 -20.09 10.01 -0.23
CA GLY A 90 -20.95 9.25 -1.15
C GLY A 90 -20.45 9.20 -2.60
N VAL A 91 -19.26 9.72 -2.87
CA VAL A 91 -18.61 9.67 -4.19
C VAL A 91 -17.51 8.61 -4.17
N GLN A 92 -17.53 7.72 -5.16
CA GLN A 92 -16.43 6.77 -5.35
C GLN A 92 -15.23 7.46 -5.99
N GLU A 93 -14.14 7.48 -5.25
CA GLU A 93 -12.82 7.95 -5.68
C GLU A 93 -11.84 6.78 -5.73
N TYR A 94 -10.76 6.98 -6.45
CA TYR A 94 -9.62 6.07 -6.50
C TYR A 94 -8.39 6.83 -6.02
N THR A 95 -7.51 6.11 -5.34
CA THR A 95 -6.21 6.65 -4.94
C THR A 95 -5.11 5.68 -5.30
N LEU A 96 -4.00 6.21 -5.80
CA LEU A 96 -2.75 5.48 -5.90
C LEU A 96 -2.13 5.50 -4.50
N PRO A 97 -2.01 4.37 -3.79
CA PRO A 97 -1.36 4.36 -2.50
C PRO A 97 0.14 4.71 -2.65
N PRO A 98 0.76 5.31 -1.63
CA PRO A 98 2.19 5.54 -1.64
C PRO A 98 2.95 4.20 -1.64
N PRO A 99 4.20 4.15 -2.12
CA PRO A 99 4.91 2.88 -2.36
C PRO A 99 4.87 1.88 -1.20
N MET A 100 5.19 2.32 0.04
CA MET A 100 5.31 1.42 1.19
C MET A 100 3.94 0.84 1.59
N ALA A 101 2.99 1.69 1.97
CA ALA A 101 1.61 1.31 2.28
C ALA A 101 0.77 1.15 1.00
N GLY A 102 1.35 0.53 -0.02
CA GLY A 102 0.83 0.39 -1.37
C GLY A 102 1.34 -0.89 -2.00
N PHE A 103 1.91 -0.84 -3.20
CA PHE A 103 2.29 -2.05 -3.93
C PHE A 103 3.32 -2.92 -3.19
N PHE A 104 4.12 -2.39 -2.26
CA PHE A 104 5.01 -3.22 -1.42
C PHE A 104 4.23 -4.07 -0.42
N GLU A 105 3.31 -3.45 0.31
CA GLU A 105 2.52 -4.13 1.35
C GLU A 105 1.37 -4.93 0.76
N PHE A 106 0.49 -4.29 -0.02
CA PHE A 106 -0.76 -4.88 -0.47
C PHE A 106 -0.56 -6.05 -1.44
N SER A 107 0.53 -6.08 -2.20
CA SER A 107 0.85 -7.22 -3.07
C SER A 107 1.15 -8.51 -2.29
N MET A 108 1.50 -8.39 -1.01
CA MET A 108 1.93 -9.48 -0.12
C MET A 108 1.00 -9.72 1.08
N MET A 109 -0.07 -8.93 1.23
CA MET A 109 -1.07 -9.09 2.31
C MET A 109 -2.03 -10.29 2.10
N ARG A 110 -1.85 -11.06 1.03
CA ARG A 110 -2.54 -12.34 0.80
C ARG A 110 -1.64 -13.33 0.08
N VAL A 111 -1.96 -14.62 0.15
CA VAL A 111 -1.38 -15.63 -0.74
C VAL A 111 -2.16 -15.61 -2.05
N ARG A 112 -1.46 -15.47 -3.18
CA ARG A 112 -2.08 -15.35 -4.52
C ARG A 112 -1.28 -16.16 -5.54
N GLU A 113 -1.96 -16.66 -6.57
CA GLU A 113 -1.35 -17.51 -7.60
C GLU A 113 -0.98 -16.75 -8.87
N ASP A 114 -1.46 -15.52 -9.03
CA ASP A 114 -1.25 -14.72 -10.25
C ASP A 114 0.07 -13.94 -10.27
N VAL A 115 0.84 -13.98 -9.17
CA VAL A 115 2.17 -13.36 -9.07
C VAL A 115 3.14 -14.34 -8.40
N ASP A 116 4.36 -14.46 -8.92
CA ASP A 116 5.44 -15.23 -8.28
C ASP A 116 5.86 -14.55 -6.96
N GLN A 117 5.23 -14.96 -5.86
CA GLN A 117 5.42 -14.35 -4.54
C GLN A 117 6.82 -14.57 -3.98
N GLU A 118 7.46 -15.69 -4.31
CA GLU A 118 8.83 -15.97 -3.87
C GLU A 118 9.81 -15.02 -4.57
N ARG A 119 9.69 -14.87 -5.90
CA ARG A 119 10.50 -13.93 -6.67
C ARG A 119 10.24 -12.49 -6.23
N LEU A 120 8.98 -12.10 -6.09
CA LEU A 120 8.61 -10.76 -5.64
C LEU A 120 9.21 -10.45 -4.27
N SER A 121 9.14 -11.41 -3.33
CA SER A 121 9.71 -11.26 -1.99
C SER A 121 11.23 -11.10 -2.00
N LYS A 122 11.94 -11.85 -2.86
CA LYS A 122 13.39 -11.71 -3.03
C LYS A 122 13.77 -10.34 -3.59
N LEU A 123 13.01 -9.83 -4.56
CA LEU A 123 13.21 -8.48 -5.10
C LEU A 123 12.89 -7.40 -4.06
N PHE A 124 11.83 -7.55 -3.28
CA PHE A 124 11.52 -6.64 -2.17
C PHE A 124 12.61 -6.66 -1.11
N TYR A 125 13.13 -7.84 -0.74
CA TYR A 125 14.24 -7.95 0.19
C TYR A 125 15.48 -7.24 -0.38
N GLN A 126 15.79 -7.45 -1.65
CA GLN A 126 16.90 -6.75 -2.29
C GLN A 126 16.70 -5.23 -2.26
N TYR A 127 15.53 -4.72 -2.68
CA TYR A 127 15.26 -3.28 -2.77
C TYR A 127 15.14 -2.56 -1.42
N LEU A 128 14.56 -3.23 -0.42
CA LEU A 128 14.25 -2.62 0.88
C LEU A 128 15.32 -2.91 1.95
N ASN A 129 15.98 -4.07 1.89
CA ASN A 129 16.87 -4.53 2.96
C ASN A 129 18.35 -4.57 2.55
N VAL A 130 18.66 -4.68 1.25
CA VAL A 130 20.04 -4.72 0.75
C VAL A 130 20.42 -3.39 0.09
N GLU A 131 19.54 -2.87 -0.77
CA GLU A 131 19.64 -1.51 -1.31
C GLU A 131 19.19 -0.53 -0.21
N GLU A 132 20.14 0.25 0.30
CA GLU A 132 19.84 1.16 1.42
C GLU A 132 19.14 2.45 0.95
N ASP A 133 19.05 2.68 -0.37
CA ASP A 133 18.60 3.96 -0.92
C ASP A 133 17.13 4.27 -0.61
N PHE A 134 16.24 3.29 -0.73
CA PHE A 134 14.83 3.49 -0.39
C PHE A 134 14.67 3.80 1.10
N ILE A 135 15.22 2.97 2.00
CA ILE A 135 15.11 3.17 3.44
C ILE A 135 15.76 4.49 3.90
N LYS A 136 16.91 4.87 3.33
CA LYS A 136 17.54 6.17 3.61
C LYS A 136 16.66 7.31 3.14
N ALA A 137 16.15 7.28 1.91
CA ALA A 137 15.23 8.31 1.42
C ALA A 137 13.99 8.43 2.32
N LEU A 138 13.45 7.30 2.71
CA LEU A 138 12.26 7.15 3.54
C LEU A 138 12.47 7.80 4.93
N PHE A 139 13.54 7.44 5.66
CA PHE A 139 13.73 7.85 7.06
C PHE A 139 14.63 9.06 7.29
N THR A 140 15.50 9.46 6.34
CA THR A 140 16.57 10.45 6.62
C THR A 140 16.55 11.70 5.77
N ARG A 141 15.81 11.71 4.65
CA ARG A 141 15.86 12.84 3.69
C ARG A 141 14.62 13.74 3.70
N GLY A 142 13.50 13.28 4.25
CA GLY A 142 12.24 14.03 4.31
C GLY A 142 11.99 14.70 5.65
N GLU A 143 11.15 15.74 5.66
CA GLU A 143 10.62 16.36 6.89
C GLU A 143 9.35 15.65 7.40
N THR A 144 8.75 14.77 6.59
CA THR A 144 7.53 14.03 6.92
C THR A 144 7.85 12.75 7.69
N GLN A 145 7.29 12.60 8.90
CA GLN A 145 7.35 11.36 9.66
C GLN A 145 6.42 10.30 9.06
N LEU A 146 6.89 9.06 8.93
CA LEU A 146 6.17 7.99 8.23
C LEU A 146 5.12 7.27 9.05
N GLY A 147 5.31 7.28 10.35
CA GLY A 147 4.48 6.58 11.28
C GLY A 147 4.66 7.15 12.67
N ARG A 148 3.74 6.77 13.54
CA ARG A 148 3.79 7.04 14.97
C ARG A 148 3.55 5.75 15.70
N VAL A 149 4.10 5.64 16.90
CA VAL A 149 3.81 4.54 17.82
C VAL A 149 2.63 4.96 18.66
N LEU A 150 1.62 4.09 18.78
CA LEU A 150 0.52 4.26 19.72
C LEU A 150 0.79 3.43 20.97
N VAL A 151 0.24 3.87 22.09
CA VAL A 151 0.36 3.19 23.38
C VAL A 151 -0.67 2.08 23.43
N ASP A 152 -0.20 0.85 23.64
CA ASP A 152 -1.03 -0.25 24.13
C ASP A 152 -1.25 -0.03 25.63
N GLU A 153 -2.49 0.29 25.98
CA GLU A 153 -2.86 0.65 27.34
C GLU A 153 -2.98 -0.58 28.25
N SER A 154 -3.12 -1.78 27.68
CA SER A 154 -3.25 -3.03 28.44
C SER A 154 -1.98 -3.37 29.24
N VAL A 155 -0.82 -2.88 28.78
CA VAL A 155 0.48 -3.07 29.44
C VAL A 155 0.85 -1.94 30.40
N ILE A 156 0.01 -0.90 30.52
CA ILE A 156 0.27 0.26 31.37
C ILE A 156 -0.36 0.05 32.75
N PRO A 157 0.39 0.25 33.86
CA PRO A 157 -0.18 0.19 35.20
C PRO A 157 -1.37 1.16 35.37
N PRO A 158 -2.44 0.77 36.10
CA PRO A 158 -3.63 1.61 36.30
C PRO A 158 -3.32 3.03 36.79
N GLU A 159 -2.35 3.19 37.68
CA GLU A 159 -1.88 4.48 38.19
C GLU A 159 -1.29 5.44 37.15
N LEU A 160 -0.83 4.93 36.00
CA LEU A 160 -0.27 5.74 34.90
C LEU A 160 -1.26 5.94 33.74
N MET A 161 -2.39 5.21 33.72
CA MET A 161 -3.35 5.28 32.62
C MET A 161 -3.95 6.67 32.39
N LEU A 162 -4.15 7.47 33.45
CA LEU A 162 -4.67 8.84 33.33
C LEU A 162 -3.72 9.81 32.58
N GLN A 163 -2.52 9.35 32.21
CA GLN A 163 -1.53 10.14 31.47
C GLN A 163 -1.55 9.86 29.96
N VAL A 164 -2.28 8.83 29.50
CA VAL A 164 -2.36 8.47 28.09
C VAL A 164 -3.58 9.14 27.46
N MET A 165 -3.35 10.09 26.55
CA MET A 165 -4.41 10.81 25.86
C MET A 165 -5.07 9.94 24.79
N ASP A 166 -6.37 10.14 24.53
CA ASP A 166 -7.12 9.33 23.55
C ASP A 166 -6.50 9.30 22.14
N TYR A 167 -5.82 10.35 21.70
CA TYR A 167 -5.18 10.38 20.39
C TYR A 167 -3.86 9.59 20.32
N GLU A 168 -3.32 9.14 21.46
CA GLU A 168 -2.13 8.29 21.60
C GLU A 168 -2.50 6.82 21.87
N ARG A 169 -3.78 6.53 22.12
CA ARG A 169 -4.31 5.23 22.52
C ARG A 169 -4.50 4.30 21.32
N ALA A 170 -3.89 3.12 21.36
CA ALA A 170 -4.09 2.10 20.33
C ALA A 170 -5.55 1.61 20.34
N SER A 171 -6.10 1.36 21.53
CA SER A 171 -7.51 0.93 21.67
C SER A 171 -8.49 1.93 21.06
N LYS A 172 -8.21 3.24 21.15
CA LYS A 172 -9.08 4.28 20.58
C LYS A 172 -9.14 4.25 19.07
N VAL A 173 -8.01 4.02 18.40
CA VAL A 173 -8.00 3.83 16.93
C VAL A 173 -8.84 2.63 16.54
N VAL A 174 -8.74 1.53 17.30
CA VAL A 174 -9.58 0.35 17.06
C VAL A 174 -11.05 0.70 17.35
N GLU A 175 -11.41 1.31 18.46
CA GLU A 175 -12.80 1.62 18.82
C GLU A 175 -13.49 2.55 17.81
N GLU A 176 -12.80 3.58 17.33
CA GLU A 176 -13.39 4.62 16.46
C GLU A 176 -13.38 4.25 14.97
N ALA A 177 -12.63 3.21 14.58
CA ALA A 177 -12.54 2.80 13.19
C ALA A 177 -13.91 2.44 12.60
N THR A 178 -14.21 2.97 11.42
CA THR A 178 -15.45 2.64 10.69
C THR A 178 -15.40 1.26 10.05
N CYS A 179 -14.19 0.77 9.76
CA CYS A 179 -13.91 -0.57 9.25
C CYS A 179 -12.56 -1.02 9.82
N ARG A 180 -12.44 -2.31 10.16
CA ARG A 180 -11.21 -2.95 10.66
C ARG A 180 -11.00 -4.19 9.84
N ALA A 181 -9.79 -4.38 9.32
CA ALA A 181 -9.49 -5.56 8.55
C ALA A 181 -8.11 -6.11 8.89
N VAL A 182 -8.00 -7.44 8.87
CA VAL A 182 -6.76 -8.18 9.15
C VAL A 182 -6.37 -8.93 7.88
N GLY A 183 -5.13 -8.73 7.44
CA GLY A 183 -4.52 -9.47 6.34
C GLY A 183 -3.27 -10.22 6.79
N VAL A 184 -2.66 -10.92 5.83
CA VAL A 184 -1.36 -11.55 6.04
C VAL A 184 -0.30 -10.46 6.28
N CYS A 185 0.52 -10.61 7.32
CA CYS A 185 1.60 -9.68 7.63
C CYS A 185 2.62 -9.67 6.50
N TYR A 186 2.59 -8.61 5.68
CA TYR A 186 3.43 -8.49 4.50
C TYR A 186 4.91 -8.65 4.85
N CYS A 187 5.35 -8.07 5.98
CA CYS A 187 6.71 -8.17 6.48
C CYS A 187 7.12 -9.63 6.70
N ARG A 188 6.30 -10.38 7.46
CA ARG A 188 6.59 -11.78 7.81
C ARG A 188 6.50 -12.67 6.59
N HIS A 189 5.48 -12.48 5.76
CA HIS A 189 5.29 -13.21 4.52
C HIS A 189 6.45 -13.01 3.53
N LYS A 190 6.87 -11.76 3.29
CA LYS A 190 8.08 -11.45 2.50
C LYS A 190 9.30 -12.17 3.08
N MET A 191 9.49 -12.10 4.40
CA MET A 191 10.65 -12.70 5.06
C MET A 191 10.64 -14.22 5.07
N GLN A 192 9.47 -14.86 4.97
CA GLN A 192 9.33 -16.32 4.86
C GLN A 192 9.97 -16.84 3.57
N HIS A 193 9.74 -16.16 2.44
CA HIS A 193 10.29 -16.52 1.13
C HIS A 193 11.81 -16.34 1.02
N VAL A 194 12.45 -15.70 2.00
CA VAL A 194 13.92 -15.56 2.08
C VAL A 194 14.51 -16.29 3.31
N GLY A 195 13.73 -17.14 3.97
CA GLY A 195 14.17 -17.96 5.10
C GLY A 195 14.54 -17.15 6.34
N ARG A 196 13.88 -16.00 6.57
CA ARG A 196 14.17 -15.06 7.67
C ARG A 196 12.91 -14.55 8.38
N ALA A 197 11.78 -15.24 8.26
CA ALA A 197 10.56 -14.88 8.99
C ALA A 197 10.77 -15.01 10.50
N CYS A 198 10.06 -14.20 11.28
CA CYS A 198 9.95 -14.40 12.72
C CYS A 198 8.81 -15.38 13.06
N ASP A 199 8.78 -15.88 14.28
CA ASP A 199 7.85 -16.93 14.73
C ASP A 199 6.45 -16.42 15.14
N HIS A 200 6.13 -15.15 14.84
CA HIS A 200 4.85 -14.57 15.21
C HIS A 200 3.77 -14.83 14.14
N PRO A 201 2.46 -14.80 14.49
CA PRO A 201 1.37 -15.16 13.58
C PRO A 201 1.36 -14.38 12.26
N LEU A 202 0.95 -15.01 11.16
CA LEU A 202 0.84 -14.32 9.88
C LEU A 202 -0.45 -13.48 9.76
N ASP A 203 -1.56 -13.92 10.36
CA ASP A 203 -2.86 -13.25 10.30
C ASP A 203 -2.92 -12.12 11.35
N ILE A 204 -2.27 -10.98 11.07
CA ILE A 204 -2.13 -9.87 12.04
C ILE A 204 -2.04 -8.48 11.42
N CYS A 205 -1.94 -8.36 10.08
CA CYS A 205 -1.68 -7.07 9.45
C CYS A 205 -2.95 -6.21 9.47
N MET A 206 -3.08 -5.33 10.47
CA MET A 206 -4.27 -4.52 10.68
C MET A 206 -4.31 -3.31 9.75
N THR A 207 -5.46 -3.07 9.14
CA THR A 207 -5.78 -1.87 8.35
C THR A 207 -7.11 -1.30 8.82
N PHE A 208 -7.26 0.02 8.77
CA PHE A 208 -8.46 0.72 9.29
C PHE A 208 -9.14 1.60 8.23
N ASN A 209 -10.42 1.90 8.48
CA ASN A 209 -11.25 2.87 7.75
C ASN A 209 -11.33 2.58 6.23
N ASN A 210 -11.27 3.61 5.38
CA ASN A 210 -11.48 3.50 3.94
C ASN A 210 -10.51 2.52 3.26
N VAL A 211 -9.27 2.43 3.74
CA VAL A 211 -8.29 1.47 3.20
C VAL A 211 -8.71 0.05 3.55
N ALA A 212 -9.15 -0.19 4.78
CA ALA A 212 -9.66 -1.50 5.21
C ALA A 212 -10.87 -1.93 4.40
N ALA A 213 -11.81 -1.01 4.16
CA ALA A 213 -12.99 -1.28 3.35
C ALA A 213 -12.64 -1.67 1.91
N SER A 214 -11.68 -0.96 1.28
CA SER A 214 -11.20 -1.29 -0.07
C SER A 214 -10.50 -2.65 -0.11
N LEU A 215 -9.55 -2.91 0.79
CA LEU A 215 -8.83 -4.19 0.82
C LEU A 215 -9.77 -5.37 1.13
N THR A 216 -10.76 -5.18 2.01
CA THR A 216 -11.77 -6.19 2.30
C THR A 216 -12.61 -6.51 1.08
N ARG A 217 -13.08 -5.47 0.35
CA ARG A 217 -13.89 -5.63 -0.87
C ARG A 217 -13.20 -6.49 -1.93
N HIS A 218 -11.87 -6.41 -2.02
CA HIS A 218 -11.06 -7.12 -3.02
C HIS A 218 -10.37 -8.39 -2.48
N GLY A 219 -10.69 -8.81 -1.25
CA GLY A 219 -10.15 -10.04 -0.65
C GLY A 219 -8.65 -9.99 -0.37
N TYR A 220 -8.15 -8.82 0.03
CA TYR A 220 -6.77 -8.62 0.52
C TYR A 220 -6.68 -8.58 2.05
N ALA A 221 -7.81 -8.38 2.72
CA ALA A 221 -7.95 -8.47 4.15
C ALA A 221 -9.35 -9.00 4.50
N ARG A 222 -9.50 -9.55 5.70
CA ARG A 222 -10.77 -10.02 6.26
C ARG A 222 -11.25 -8.98 7.27
N GLU A 223 -12.52 -8.58 7.17
CA GLU A 223 -13.12 -7.69 8.16
C GLU A 223 -13.24 -8.39 9.52
N VAL A 224 -12.94 -7.64 10.59
CA VAL A 224 -12.98 -8.10 11.98
C VAL A 224 -13.78 -7.12 12.83
N ASP A 225 -14.37 -7.61 13.92
CA ASP A 225 -14.98 -6.71 14.91
C ASP A 225 -13.90 -6.08 15.82
N ALA A 226 -14.32 -5.15 16.67
CA ALA A 226 -13.40 -4.47 17.58
C ALA A 226 -12.80 -5.42 18.64
N ALA A 227 -13.53 -6.45 19.06
CA ALA A 227 -13.06 -7.38 20.08
C ALA A 227 -11.96 -8.28 19.55
N GLU A 228 -12.16 -8.87 18.36
CA GLU A 228 -11.13 -9.66 17.67
C GLU A 228 -9.90 -8.79 17.36
N CYS A 229 -10.09 -7.55 16.89
CA CYS A 229 -8.99 -6.65 16.56
C CYS A 229 -8.15 -6.24 17.79
N LEU A 230 -8.73 -6.22 19.00
CA LEU A 230 -8.02 -5.92 20.25
C LEU A 230 -7.34 -7.15 20.86
N ASP A 231 -7.79 -8.36 20.53
CA ASP A 231 -7.24 -9.62 21.03
C ASP A 231 -5.99 -10.08 20.25
N LEU A 232 -5.90 -9.66 18.99
CA LEU A 232 -4.82 -9.94 18.04
C LEU A 232 -3.55 -9.12 18.32
#